data_AF-A0A857FKQ7-F1
#
_entry.id   AF-A0A857FKQ7-F1
#
_cell.length_a   1.000
_cell.length_b   1.000
_cell.length_c   1.000
_cell.angle_alpha   90.00
_cell.angle_beta   90.00
_cell.angle_gamma   90.00
#
_symmetry.space_group_name_H-M   'P 1'
#
loop_
_entity.id
_entity.type
_entity.pdbx_description
1 polymer ?
#
loop_
_entity_poly.entity_id
_entity_poly.type
_entity_poly.pdbx_seq_one_letter_code
_entity_poly.pdbx_strand_id
1 'polypeptide(L)'
;MLTDYDLPPAVKTDLVALGQCLLAGISPPTALVAASVAGLDALPAEQILTASVRIRNALCCFYYPVDSEKDRRLICGVLATMPMLAQVLTLHRDGYVREAALKALVTVPRSPFMLAALAMRLNDWAGPVREAAARCAGRLFPQVAPDIAVAMGLALRASWQDWTRWAPAQAACMDQLFTRPSVRVLLVARFATACDGPLAVTLRYFLRTPLLDVALPMLASMARQASVRATALQVLLWGQARWKTGIRQEWVNKSLGLNRPAPELTRRNVTLPVDRNALIATALLDRSAMVRRTALRALAYCWRDFPDLATIVPVLEADRSPTVRRWAGYLRQQQARAIN
;
A
#
# COMPACT_ATOMS: atom_id res chain seq x y z
N MET A 1 -16.31 12.29 7.08
CA MET A 1 -16.84 12.35 5.70
C MET A 1 -16.63 11.00 5.05
N LEU A 2 -17.62 10.12 5.16
CA LEU A 2 -17.71 8.89 4.36
C LEU A 2 -18.22 9.35 2.99
N THR A 3 -17.36 9.39 1.98
CA THR A 3 -17.84 9.45 0.60
C THR A 3 -18.51 8.10 0.32
N ASP A 4 -19.83 8.12 0.13
CA ASP A 4 -20.63 6.98 -0.31
C ASP A 4 -20.16 6.57 -1.71
N TYR A 5 -19.15 5.72 -1.77
CA TYR A 5 -18.85 4.96 -2.98
C TYR A 5 -19.73 3.72 -2.96
N ASP A 6 -20.97 3.89 -3.40
CA ASP A 6 -21.87 2.78 -3.70
C ASP A 6 -21.38 2.04 -4.96
N LEU A 7 -21.76 0.76 -5.07
CA LEU A 7 -21.47 -0.01 -6.28
C LEU A 7 -22.17 0.65 -7.48
N PRO A 8 -21.55 0.64 -8.68
CA PRO A 8 -22.24 1.06 -9.88
C PRO A 8 -23.59 0.31 -10.01
N PRO A 9 -24.70 1.01 -10.36
CA PRO A 9 -26.04 0.41 -10.34
C PRO A 9 -26.14 -0.89 -11.15
N ALA A 10 -25.51 -0.96 -12.32
CA ALA A 10 -25.48 -2.17 -13.14
C ALA A 10 -24.84 -3.36 -12.40
N VAL A 11 -23.65 -3.15 -11.82
CA VAL A 11 -22.93 -4.18 -11.04
C VAL A 11 -23.76 -4.64 -9.85
N LYS A 12 -24.44 -3.72 -9.16
CA LYS A 12 -25.34 -4.05 -8.05
C LYS A 12 -26.51 -4.92 -8.52
N THR A 13 -27.17 -4.54 -9.61
CA THR A 13 -28.29 -5.30 -10.19
C THR A 13 -27.87 -6.71 -10.59
N ASP A 14 -26.73 -6.85 -11.27
CA ASP A 14 -26.21 -8.16 -11.71
C ASP A 14 -25.89 -9.06 -10.50
N LEU A 15 -25.27 -8.51 -9.46
CA LEU A 15 -24.95 -9.26 -8.23
C LEU A 15 -26.21 -9.67 -7.45
N VAL A 16 -27.27 -8.85 -7.46
CA VAL A 16 -28.55 -9.20 -6.83
C VAL A 16 -29.23 -10.33 -7.60
N ALA A 17 -29.30 -10.24 -8.93
CA ALA A 17 -29.86 -11.30 -9.77
C ALA A 17 -29.06 -12.61 -9.60
N LEU A 18 -27.73 -12.52 -9.53
CA LEU A 18 -26.87 -13.65 -9.26
C LEU A 18 -27.19 -14.27 -7.89
N GLY A 19 -27.32 -13.44 -6.85
CA GLY A 19 -27.72 -13.88 -5.51
C GLY A 19 -29.05 -14.64 -5.49
N GLN A 20 -30.05 -14.16 -6.24
CA GLN A 20 -31.36 -14.82 -6.35
C GLN A 20 -31.25 -16.22 -6.96
N CYS A 21 -30.48 -16.40 -8.05
CA CYS A 21 -30.25 -17.72 -8.62
C CYS A 21 -29.59 -18.66 -7.61
N LEU A 22 -28.54 -18.18 -6.93
CA LEU A 22 -27.76 -18.97 -5.99
C LEU A 22 -28.58 -19.41 -4.77
N LEU A 23 -29.41 -18.53 -4.22
CA LEU A 23 -30.31 -18.84 -3.10
C LEU A 23 -31.46 -19.78 -3.51
N ALA A 24 -31.84 -19.79 -4.79
CA ALA A 24 -32.76 -20.77 -5.35
C ALA A 24 -32.10 -22.12 -5.68
N GLY A 25 -30.76 -22.23 -5.60
CA GLY A 25 -30.01 -23.41 -6.05
C GLY A 25 -30.01 -23.59 -7.57
N ILE A 26 -30.31 -22.54 -8.32
CA ILE A 26 -30.41 -22.55 -9.78
C ILE A 26 -29.09 -22.05 -10.37
N SER A 27 -28.62 -22.72 -11.42
CA SER A 27 -27.45 -22.28 -12.17
C SER A 27 -27.75 -20.95 -12.88
N PRO A 28 -27.05 -19.85 -12.57
CA PRO A 28 -27.27 -18.57 -13.22
C PRO A 28 -26.84 -18.61 -14.69
N PRO A 29 -27.41 -17.76 -15.57
CA PRO A 29 -26.95 -17.64 -16.95
C PRO A 29 -25.46 -17.27 -17.00
N THR A 30 -24.69 -17.91 -17.88
CA THR A 30 -23.25 -17.62 -18.03
C THR A 30 -22.97 -16.13 -18.32
N ALA A 31 -23.84 -15.48 -19.10
CA ALA A 31 -23.75 -14.06 -19.39
C ALA A 31 -23.87 -13.18 -18.12
N LEU A 32 -24.73 -13.56 -17.17
CA LEU A 32 -24.89 -12.85 -15.90
C LEU A 32 -23.63 -12.97 -15.03
N VAL A 33 -23.02 -14.16 -14.99
CA VAL A 33 -21.76 -14.37 -14.26
C VAL A 33 -20.63 -13.56 -14.90
N ALA A 34 -20.54 -13.57 -16.23
CA ALA A 34 -19.55 -12.79 -16.97
C ALA A 34 -19.71 -11.28 -16.74
N ALA A 35 -20.95 -10.77 -16.78
CA ALA A 35 -21.25 -9.37 -16.49
C ALA A 35 -20.87 -8.99 -15.05
N SER A 36 -21.19 -9.85 -14.08
CA SER A 36 -20.81 -9.65 -12.68
C SER A 36 -19.28 -9.57 -12.53
N VAL A 37 -18.54 -10.50 -13.13
CA VAL A 37 -17.07 -10.51 -13.08
C VAL A 37 -16.48 -9.28 -13.76
N ALA A 38 -16.94 -8.93 -14.96
CA ALA A 38 -16.48 -7.74 -15.67
C ALA A 38 -16.75 -6.45 -14.88
N GLY A 39 -17.92 -6.37 -14.23
CA GLY A 39 -18.27 -5.28 -13.33
C GLY A 39 -17.33 -5.14 -12.14
N LEU A 40 -16.93 -6.27 -11.54
CA LEU A 40 -15.95 -6.28 -10.44
C LEU A 40 -14.54 -5.95 -10.93
N ASP A 41 -14.15 -6.41 -12.12
CA ASP A 41 -12.84 -6.11 -12.71
C ASP A 41 -12.64 -4.61 -12.98
N ALA A 42 -13.73 -3.89 -13.24
CA ALA A 42 -13.72 -2.44 -13.45
C ALA A 42 -13.66 -1.62 -12.15
N LEU A 43 -13.81 -2.24 -10.98
CA LEU A 43 -13.78 -1.50 -9.72
C LEU A 43 -12.36 -1.03 -9.35
N PRO A 44 -12.20 0.13 -8.70
CA PRO A 44 -10.91 0.56 -8.19
C PRO A 44 -10.48 -0.25 -6.96
N ALA A 45 -9.24 -0.73 -6.91
CA ALA A 45 -8.74 -1.58 -5.82
C ALA A 45 -8.73 -0.88 -4.46
N GLU A 46 -8.58 0.45 -4.42
CA GLU A 46 -8.66 1.26 -3.20
C GLU A 46 -10.03 1.18 -2.52
N GLN A 47 -11.08 0.80 -3.26
CA GLN A 47 -12.43 0.65 -2.75
C GLN A 47 -12.71 -0.75 -2.20
N ILE A 48 -11.74 -1.69 -2.22
CA ILE A 48 -12.00 -3.11 -1.90
C ILE A 48 -12.72 -3.32 -0.57
N LEU A 49 -12.36 -2.58 0.47
CA LEU A 49 -12.99 -2.73 1.79
C LEU A 49 -14.47 -2.32 1.75
N THR A 50 -14.78 -1.14 1.23
CA THR A 50 -16.15 -0.63 1.11
C THR A 50 -16.97 -1.46 0.12
N ALA A 51 -16.42 -1.73 -1.06
CA ALA A 51 -17.08 -2.52 -2.10
C ALA A 51 -17.37 -3.94 -1.62
N SER A 52 -16.47 -4.58 -0.86
CA SER A 52 -16.70 -5.93 -0.35
C SER A 52 -17.94 -6.04 0.53
N VAL A 53 -18.25 -5.01 1.33
CA VAL A 53 -19.45 -4.94 2.16
C VAL A 53 -20.71 -4.81 1.30
N ARG A 54 -20.66 -3.99 0.25
CA ARG A 54 -21.79 -3.83 -0.67
C ARG A 54 -22.02 -5.07 -1.52
N ILE A 55 -20.95 -5.72 -1.99
CA ILE A 55 -21.00 -6.94 -2.81
C ILE A 55 -21.60 -8.09 -2.00
N ARG A 56 -21.17 -8.30 -0.75
CA ARG A 56 -21.77 -9.35 0.10
C ARG A 56 -23.26 -9.13 0.34
N ASN A 57 -23.69 -7.87 0.45
CA ASN A 57 -25.09 -7.55 0.69
C ASN A 57 -25.90 -7.81 -0.57
N ALA A 58 -25.39 -7.41 -1.74
CA ALA A 58 -26.03 -7.67 -3.03
C ALA A 58 -26.17 -9.18 -3.31
N LEU A 59 -25.10 -9.96 -3.12
CA LEU A 59 -25.11 -11.42 -3.32
C LEU A 59 -26.07 -12.16 -2.38
N CYS A 60 -26.40 -11.57 -1.23
CA CYS A 60 -27.35 -12.13 -0.29
C CYS A 60 -28.72 -11.43 -0.36
N CYS A 61 -28.98 -10.68 -1.43
CA CYS A 61 -30.24 -9.96 -1.67
C CYS A 61 -30.66 -9.06 -0.50
N PHE A 62 -29.70 -8.48 0.21
CA PHE A 62 -29.90 -7.68 1.43
C PHE A 62 -30.63 -8.41 2.55
N TYR A 63 -30.66 -9.74 2.50
CA TYR A 63 -31.38 -10.60 3.43
C TYR A 63 -30.44 -11.26 4.44
N TYR A 64 -30.95 -11.51 5.65
CA TYR A 64 -30.30 -12.37 6.64
C TYR A 64 -30.85 -13.79 6.49
N PRO A 65 -30.00 -14.78 6.20
CA PRO A 65 -30.48 -16.14 5.95
C PRO A 65 -31.21 -16.68 7.19
N VAL A 66 -32.43 -17.18 6.98
CA VAL A 66 -33.22 -17.87 8.01
C VAL A 66 -32.72 -19.30 8.22
N ASP A 67 -32.22 -19.95 7.15
CA ASP A 67 -31.52 -21.24 7.22
C ASP A 67 -30.18 -21.16 6.48
N SER A 68 -29.16 -20.71 7.20
CA SER A 68 -27.81 -20.53 6.66
C SER A 68 -27.18 -21.83 6.13
N GLU A 69 -27.59 -22.99 6.64
CA GLU A 69 -27.02 -24.26 6.20
C GLU A 69 -27.60 -24.72 4.86
N LYS A 70 -28.92 -24.55 4.67
CA LYS A 70 -29.57 -24.80 3.39
C LYS A 70 -28.99 -23.90 2.30
N ASP A 71 -28.91 -22.59 2.55
CA ASP A 71 -28.37 -21.63 1.58
C ASP A 71 -26.94 -21.99 1.19
N ARG A 72 -26.09 -22.31 2.17
CA ARG A 72 -24.72 -22.78 1.94
C ARG A 72 -24.68 -24.01 1.03
N ARG A 73 -25.53 -25.01 1.28
CA ARG A 73 -25.58 -26.24 0.46
C ARG A 73 -25.98 -25.93 -0.97
N LEU A 74 -26.99 -25.08 -1.17
CA LEU A 74 -27.43 -24.66 -2.51
C LEU A 74 -26.32 -23.92 -3.26
N ILE A 75 -25.72 -22.91 -2.63
CA ILE A 75 -24.66 -22.09 -3.24
C ILE A 75 -23.44 -22.95 -3.59
N CYS A 76 -22.98 -23.81 -2.67
CA CYS A 76 -21.85 -24.70 -2.91
C CYS A 76 -22.16 -25.75 -3.99
N GLY A 77 -23.40 -26.23 -4.08
CA GLY A 77 -23.85 -27.13 -5.14
C GLY A 77 -23.75 -26.49 -6.52
N VAL A 78 -24.22 -25.24 -6.66
CA VAL A 78 -24.10 -24.49 -7.92
C VAL A 78 -22.63 -24.16 -8.25
N LEU A 79 -21.81 -23.81 -7.24
CA LEU A 79 -20.38 -23.58 -7.46
C LEU A 79 -19.65 -24.83 -7.99
N ALA A 80 -20.05 -26.03 -7.53
CA ALA A 80 -19.44 -27.29 -7.98
C ALA A 80 -19.69 -27.56 -9.47
N THR A 81 -20.84 -27.13 -10.01
CA THR A 81 -21.17 -27.26 -11.44
C THR A 81 -20.71 -26.07 -12.27
N MET A 82 -20.51 -24.90 -11.66
CA MET A 82 -20.08 -23.66 -12.33
C MET A 82 -18.87 -23.00 -11.63
N PRO A 83 -17.63 -23.50 -11.82
CA PRO A 83 -16.44 -23.00 -11.14
C PRO A 83 -16.13 -21.51 -11.39
N MET A 84 -16.59 -20.94 -12.51
CA MET A 84 -16.42 -19.51 -12.83
C MET A 84 -17.03 -18.58 -11.77
N LEU A 85 -18.01 -19.06 -10.99
CA LEU A 85 -18.60 -18.34 -9.86
C LEU A 85 -17.60 -18.06 -8.74
N ALA A 86 -16.52 -18.85 -8.65
CA ALA A 86 -15.50 -18.70 -7.62
C ALA A 86 -14.96 -17.26 -7.57
N GLN A 87 -14.79 -16.60 -8.72
CA GLN A 87 -14.30 -15.22 -8.81
C GLN A 87 -15.15 -14.25 -7.96
N VAL A 88 -16.48 -14.38 -8.05
CA VAL A 88 -17.43 -13.53 -7.31
C VAL A 88 -17.59 -14.02 -5.87
N LEU A 89 -17.67 -15.33 -5.65
CA LEU A 89 -18.00 -15.92 -4.35
C LEU A 89 -16.89 -15.82 -3.31
N THR A 90 -15.65 -15.46 -3.69
CA THR A 90 -14.61 -15.05 -2.70
C THR A 90 -15.04 -13.85 -1.85
N LEU A 91 -16.00 -13.04 -2.31
CA LEU A 91 -16.53 -11.87 -1.59
C LEU A 91 -17.82 -12.17 -0.82
N HIS A 92 -18.28 -13.42 -0.79
CA HIS A 92 -19.51 -13.83 -0.13
C HIS A 92 -19.48 -13.60 1.40
N ARG A 93 -20.64 -13.45 2.04
CA ARG A 93 -20.74 -13.23 3.50
C ARG A 93 -20.34 -14.45 4.33
N ASP A 94 -20.68 -15.64 3.85
CA ASP A 94 -20.44 -16.92 4.50
C ASP A 94 -19.00 -17.40 4.28
N GLY A 95 -18.30 -17.73 5.38
CA GLY A 95 -16.93 -18.27 5.34
C GLY A 95 -16.81 -19.60 4.62
N TYR A 96 -17.79 -20.50 4.72
CA TYR A 96 -17.77 -21.79 4.03
C TYR A 96 -17.86 -21.62 2.51
N VAL A 97 -18.73 -20.71 2.05
CA VAL A 97 -18.83 -20.37 0.62
C VAL A 97 -17.54 -19.75 0.11
N ARG A 98 -16.93 -18.84 0.87
CA ARG A 98 -15.62 -18.26 0.50
C ARG A 98 -14.52 -19.31 0.43
N GLU A 99 -14.48 -20.22 1.39
CA GLU A 99 -13.51 -21.32 1.40
C GLU A 99 -13.68 -22.21 0.16
N ALA A 100 -14.91 -22.62 -0.15
CA ALA A 100 -15.22 -23.40 -1.35
C ALA A 100 -14.83 -22.65 -2.62
N ALA A 101 -15.14 -21.35 -2.71
CA ALA A 101 -14.74 -20.50 -3.83
C ALA A 101 -13.22 -20.45 -4.00
N LEU A 102 -12.44 -20.27 -2.92
CA LEU A 102 -10.97 -20.25 -2.99
C LEU A 102 -10.36 -21.60 -3.41
N LYS A 103 -11.01 -22.71 -3.06
CA LYS A 103 -10.63 -24.06 -3.53
C LYS A 103 -10.92 -24.24 -5.02
N ALA A 104 -12.07 -23.75 -5.50
CA ALA A 104 -12.49 -23.84 -6.89
C ALA A 104 -11.85 -22.78 -7.82
N LEU A 105 -11.28 -21.71 -7.27
CA LEU A 105 -10.71 -20.62 -8.06
C LEU A 105 -9.42 -21.08 -8.78
N VAL A 106 -9.52 -21.06 -10.11
CA VAL A 106 -8.43 -21.38 -11.05
C VAL A 106 -8.06 -20.19 -11.94
N THR A 107 -8.95 -19.21 -12.09
CA THR A 107 -8.72 -18.03 -12.92
C THR A 107 -7.76 -17.07 -12.22
N VAL A 108 -6.68 -16.70 -12.90
CA VAL A 108 -5.73 -15.68 -12.44
C VAL A 108 -6.43 -14.32 -12.40
N PRO A 109 -6.36 -13.56 -11.28
CA PRO A 109 -6.92 -12.21 -11.22
C PRO A 109 -6.39 -11.30 -12.33
N ARG A 110 -7.30 -10.69 -13.11
CA ARG A 110 -6.99 -9.83 -14.26
C ARG A 110 -7.09 -8.34 -13.96
N SER A 111 -7.57 -7.98 -12.77
CA SER A 111 -7.68 -6.61 -12.32
C SER A 111 -7.04 -6.41 -10.94
N PRO A 112 -6.60 -5.18 -10.62
CA PRO A 112 -6.11 -4.84 -9.29
C PRO A 112 -7.14 -5.12 -8.19
N PHE A 113 -8.42 -4.92 -8.47
CA PHE A 113 -9.51 -5.15 -7.52
C PHE A 113 -9.68 -6.63 -7.20
N MET A 114 -9.72 -7.50 -8.22
CA MET A 114 -9.84 -8.95 -7.99
C MET A 114 -8.61 -9.51 -7.28
N LEU A 115 -7.42 -8.97 -7.57
CA LEU A 115 -6.22 -9.33 -6.82
C LEU A 115 -6.30 -8.86 -5.36
N ALA A 116 -6.80 -7.64 -5.11
CA ALA A 116 -7.02 -7.12 -3.76
C ALA A 116 -8.08 -7.95 -3.00
N ALA A 117 -9.13 -8.42 -3.67
CA ALA A 117 -10.15 -9.29 -3.10
C ALA A 117 -9.53 -10.60 -2.59
N LEU A 118 -8.70 -11.24 -3.41
CA LEU A 118 -7.96 -12.45 -3.01
C LEU A 118 -6.96 -12.15 -1.88
N ALA A 119 -6.18 -11.07 -1.97
CA ALA A 119 -5.23 -10.67 -0.93
C ALA A 119 -5.93 -10.45 0.42
N MET A 120 -7.09 -9.78 0.43
CA MET A 120 -7.88 -9.56 1.65
C MET A 120 -8.31 -10.88 2.32
N ARG A 121 -8.49 -11.98 1.56
CA ARG A 121 -8.83 -13.30 2.13
C ARG A 121 -7.67 -13.95 2.87
N LEU A 122 -6.42 -13.54 2.61
CA LEU A 122 -5.28 -13.94 3.43
C LEU A 122 -5.42 -13.44 4.87
N ASN A 123 -6.19 -12.37 5.10
CA ASN A 123 -6.52 -11.80 6.41
C ASN A 123 -7.99 -12.00 6.80
N ASP A 124 -8.65 -13.05 6.30
CA ASP A 124 -10.04 -13.37 6.64
C ASP A 124 -10.23 -13.64 8.14
N TRP A 125 -11.45 -13.47 8.66
CA TRP A 125 -11.77 -13.78 10.06
C TRP A 125 -11.73 -15.29 10.32
N ALA A 126 -12.14 -16.11 9.34
CA ALA A 126 -12.16 -17.56 9.47
C ALA A 126 -10.80 -18.18 9.12
N GLY A 127 -10.23 -18.97 10.03
CA GLY A 127 -8.97 -19.70 9.84
C GLY A 127 -8.93 -20.55 8.56
N PRO A 128 -9.94 -21.43 8.32
CA PRO A 128 -9.99 -22.24 7.11
C PRO A 128 -9.96 -21.44 5.80
N VAL A 129 -10.59 -20.26 5.79
CA VAL A 129 -10.57 -19.35 4.63
C VAL A 129 -9.17 -18.80 4.39
N ARG A 130 -8.43 -18.43 5.44
CA ARG A 130 -7.04 -17.95 5.31
C ARG A 130 -6.10 -19.01 4.76
N GLU A 131 -6.29 -20.27 5.16
CA GLU A 131 -5.51 -21.39 4.62
C GLU A 131 -5.85 -21.68 3.15
N ALA A 132 -7.14 -21.68 2.80
CA ALA A 132 -7.57 -21.82 1.42
C ALA A 132 -7.05 -20.67 0.55
N ALA A 133 -7.05 -19.45 1.08
CA ALA A 133 -6.51 -18.27 0.42
C ALA A 133 -5.00 -18.38 0.20
N ALA A 134 -4.23 -18.85 1.19
CA ALA A 134 -2.79 -19.07 1.03
C ALA A 134 -2.47 -20.10 -0.07
N ARG A 135 -3.19 -21.23 -0.07
CA ARG A 135 -3.06 -22.25 -1.14
C ARG A 135 -3.43 -21.68 -2.50
N CYS A 136 -4.50 -20.89 -2.58
CA CYS A 136 -4.95 -20.24 -3.80
C CYS A 136 -3.93 -19.21 -4.31
N ALA A 137 -3.42 -18.35 -3.42
CA ALA A 137 -2.36 -17.38 -3.71
C ALA A 137 -1.09 -18.08 -4.22
N GLY A 138 -0.67 -19.18 -3.58
CA GLY A 138 0.47 -19.97 -4.05
C GLY A 138 0.33 -20.49 -5.49
N ARG A 139 -0.90 -20.82 -5.93
CA ARG A 139 -1.17 -21.21 -7.32
C ARG A 139 -1.22 -20.03 -8.28
N LEU A 140 -1.87 -18.93 -7.88
CA LEU A 140 -2.27 -17.86 -8.80
C LEU A 140 -1.30 -16.67 -8.81
N PHE A 141 -0.75 -16.26 -7.67
CA PHE A 141 0.15 -15.08 -7.58
C PHE A 141 1.38 -15.16 -8.47
N PRO A 142 2.03 -16.33 -8.71
CA PRO A 142 3.14 -16.42 -9.65
C PRO A 142 2.76 -16.02 -11.09
N GLN A 143 1.49 -16.17 -11.46
CA GLN A 143 0.98 -15.95 -12.82
C GLN A 143 0.38 -14.55 -13.01
N VAL A 144 0.14 -13.80 -11.93
CA VAL A 144 -0.43 -12.44 -11.98
C VAL A 144 0.49 -11.52 -12.79
N ALA A 145 -0.09 -10.71 -13.67
CA ALA A 145 0.68 -9.75 -14.46
C ALA A 145 1.34 -8.67 -13.56
N PRO A 146 2.58 -8.24 -13.83
CA PRO A 146 3.30 -7.33 -12.93
C PRO A 146 2.60 -5.98 -12.70
N ASP A 147 1.96 -5.45 -13.72
CA ASP A 147 1.20 -4.18 -13.69
C ASP A 147 0.00 -4.27 -12.76
N ILE A 148 -0.72 -5.39 -12.77
CA ILE A 148 -1.84 -5.65 -11.85
C ILE A 148 -1.34 -5.68 -10.39
N ALA A 149 -0.22 -6.37 -10.13
CA ALA A 149 0.37 -6.46 -8.80
C ALA A 149 0.83 -5.09 -8.28
N VAL A 150 1.50 -4.29 -9.12
CA VAL A 150 1.95 -2.94 -8.78
C VAL A 150 0.76 -2.00 -8.56
N ALA A 151 -0.25 -2.05 -9.42
CA ALA A 151 -1.46 -1.21 -9.30
C ALA A 151 -2.23 -1.53 -8.01
N MET A 152 -2.46 -2.82 -7.69
CA MET A 152 -3.04 -3.24 -6.42
C MET A 152 -2.18 -2.77 -5.24
N GLY A 153 -0.86 -2.93 -5.36
CA GLY A 153 0.11 -2.54 -4.36
C GLY A 153 0.02 -1.07 -3.95
N LEU A 154 -0.08 -0.21 -4.96
CA LEU A 154 -0.19 1.23 -4.80
C LEU A 154 -1.57 1.68 -4.34
N ALA A 155 -2.64 1.05 -4.85
CA ALA A 155 -4.01 1.35 -4.45
C ALA A 155 -4.25 1.05 -2.97
N LEU A 156 -3.75 -0.09 -2.48
CA LEU A 156 -3.79 -0.43 -1.05
C LEU A 156 -2.68 0.27 -0.25
N ARG A 157 -1.77 0.99 -0.89
CA ARG A 157 -0.63 1.69 -0.29
C ARG A 157 0.26 0.81 0.59
N ALA A 158 0.34 -0.49 0.28
CA ALA A 158 0.99 -1.46 1.17
C ALA A 158 0.45 -1.49 2.62
N SER A 159 -0.81 -1.05 2.83
CA SER A 159 -1.50 -1.11 4.13
C SER A 159 -1.80 -2.54 4.58
N TRP A 160 -1.67 -3.54 3.70
CA TRP A 160 -1.77 -4.94 4.10
C TRP A 160 -0.74 -5.33 5.16
N GLN A 161 0.37 -4.60 5.27
CA GLN A 161 1.35 -4.83 6.33
C GLN A 161 0.83 -4.50 7.74
N ASP A 162 -0.29 -3.79 7.85
CA ASP A 162 -0.97 -3.52 9.12
C ASP A 162 -2.02 -4.60 9.45
N TRP A 163 -2.19 -5.63 8.59
CA TRP A 163 -3.14 -6.71 8.84
C TRP A 163 -2.63 -7.66 9.92
N THR A 164 -3.50 -8.00 10.87
CA THR A 164 -3.12 -8.69 12.11
C THR A 164 -3.66 -10.12 12.26
N ARG A 165 -4.60 -10.56 11.42
CA ARG A 165 -5.27 -11.87 11.57
C ARG A 165 -4.57 -13.00 10.83
N TRP A 166 -3.72 -12.64 9.86
CA TRP A 166 -2.99 -13.59 9.05
C TRP A 166 -1.74 -14.12 9.78
N ALA A 167 -1.40 -15.38 9.57
CA ALA A 167 -0.19 -15.98 10.13
C ALA A 167 1.01 -15.75 9.18
N PRO A 168 2.26 -16.06 9.59
CA PRO A 168 3.43 -15.83 8.75
C PRO A 168 3.34 -16.43 7.34
N ALA A 169 2.71 -17.60 7.19
CA ALA A 169 2.52 -18.26 5.90
C ALA A 169 1.65 -17.43 4.92
N GLN A 170 0.61 -16.75 5.43
CA GLN A 170 -0.23 -15.88 4.61
C GLN A 170 0.48 -14.58 4.25
N ALA A 171 1.22 -13.98 5.20
CA ALA A 171 2.00 -12.78 4.93
C ALA A 171 3.07 -13.05 3.85
N ALA A 172 3.71 -14.22 3.91
CA ALA A 172 4.71 -14.65 2.93
C ALA A 172 4.16 -14.70 1.49
N CYS A 173 2.86 -14.95 1.28
CA CYS A 173 2.26 -14.90 -0.06
C CYS A 173 2.39 -13.50 -0.69
N MET A 174 2.19 -12.43 0.09
CA MET A 174 2.35 -11.06 -0.38
C MET A 174 3.82 -10.72 -0.64
N ASP A 175 4.71 -11.17 0.25
CA ASP A 175 6.15 -10.97 0.07
C ASP A 175 6.65 -11.65 -1.20
N GLN A 176 6.21 -12.88 -1.48
CA GLN A 176 6.53 -13.61 -2.70
C GLN A 176 6.04 -12.88 -3.95
N LEU A 177 4.82 -12.34 -3.93
CA LEU A 177 4.27 -11.57 -5.05
C LEU A 177 5.15 -10.35 -5.38
N PHE A 178 5.54 -9.56 -4.37
CA PHE A 178 6.30 -8.34 -4.60
C PHE A 178 7.81 -8.58 -4.80
N THR A 179 8.34 -9.71 -4.33
CA THR A 179 9.74 -10.10 -4.54
C THR A 179 10.01 -10.59 -5.97
N ARG A 180 8.96 -10.92 -6.75
CA ARG A 180 9.09 -11.26 -8.17
C ARG A 180 9.87 -10.16 -8.91
N PRO A 181 10.95 -10.50 -9.64
CA PRO A 181 11.80 -9.49 -10.28
C PRO A 181 11.05 -8.51 -11.19
N SER A 182 10.10 -9.01 -11.99
CA SER A 182 9.28 -8.18 -12.89
C SER A 182 8.37 -7.19 -12.15
N VAL A 183 7.78 -7.62 -11.03
CA VAL A 183 6.96 -6.76 -10.15
C VAL A 183 7.84 -5.69 -9.51
N ARG A 184 9.00 -6.07 -8.98
CA ARG A 184 9.94 -5.14 -8.33
C ARG A 184 10.46 -4.09 -9.31
N VAL A 185 10.87 -4.48 -10.51
CA VAL A 185 11.34 -3.55 -11.55
C VAL A 185 10.25 -2.54 -11.90
N LEU A 186 9.01 -3.01 -12.13
CA LEU A 186 7.91 -2.13 -12.46
C LEU A 186 7.52 -1.21 -11.29
N LEU A 187 7.56 -1.71 -10.05
CA LEU A 187 7.31 -0.91 -8.85
C LEU A 187 8.32 0.23 -8.70
N VAL A 188 9.61 -0.07 -8.90
CA VAL A 188 10.69 0.93 -8.89
C VAL A 188 10.48 1.96 -10.00
N ALA A 189 10.19 1.51 -11.23
CA ALA A 189 9.91 2.39 -12.36
C ALA A 189 8.71 3.32 -12.08
N ARG A 190 7.68 2.80 -11.40
CA ARG A 190 6.51 3.58 -11.01
C ARG A 190 6.87 4.65 -9.98
N PHE A 191 7.66 4.35 -8.94
CA PHE A 191 8.14 5.39 -8.01
C PHE A 191 9.06 6.42 -8.68
N ALA A 192 9.83 6.01 -9.70
CA ALA A 192 10.73 6.92 -10.41
C ALA A 192 9.99 7.88 -11.35
N THR A 193 8.95 7.43 -12.05
CA THR A 193 8.36 8.17 -13.19
C THR A 193 6.98 8.78 -12.92
N ALA A 194 6.28 8.31 -11.88
CA ALA A 194 4.96 8.82 -11.53
C ALA A 194 5.00 10.23 -10.94
N CYS A 195 3.93 10.99 -11.19
CA CYS A 195 3.74 12.34 -10.65
C CYS A 195 2.41 12.48 -9.88
N ASP A 196 1.64 11.41 -9.78
CA ASP A 196 0.29 11.35 -9.25
C ASP A 196 0.25 10.67 -7.87
N GLY A 197 -0.74 11.07 -7.06
CA GLY A 197 -0.99 10.47 -5.75
C GLY A 197 0.09 10.72 -4.69
N PRO A 198 -0.10 10.17 -3.48
CA PRO A 198 0.78 10.37 -2.34
C PRO A 198 1.97 9.38 -2.34
N LEU A 199 2.77 9.32 -3.41
CA LEU A 199 3.80 8.28 -3.58
C LEU A 199 4.84 8.26 -2.47
N ALA A 200 5.19 9.40 -1.89
CA ALA A 200 6.12 9.44 -0.75
C ALA A 200 5.57 8.72 0.49
N VAL A 201 4.25 8.77 0.70
CA VAL A 201 3.59 8.02 1.78
C VAL A 201 3.62 6.54 1.43
N THR A 202 3.23 6.18 0.22
CA THR A 202 3.23 4.79 -0.24
C THR A 202 4.62 4.16 -0.21
N LEU A 203 5.66 4.91 -0.60
CA LEU A 203 7.06 4.48 -0.52
C LEU A 203 7.44 4.12 0.93
N ARG A 204 7.02 4.93 1.92
CA ARG A 204 7.31 4.63 3.34
C ARG A 204 6.71 3.30 3.78
N TYR A 205 5.55 2.91 3.25
CA TYR A 205 4.97 1.60 3.54
C TYR A 205 5.77 0.47 2.89
N PHE A 206 6.20 0.62 1.63
CA PHE A 206 7.06 -0.40 1.01
C PHE A 206 8.43 -0.54 1.70
N LEU A 207 9.00 0.55 2.22
CA LEU A 207 10.30 0.57 2.92
C LEU A 207 10.28 -0.05 4.32
N ARG A 208 9.12 -0.47 4.82
CA ARG A 208 9.00 -1.35 5.99
C ARG A 208 9.67 -2.72 5.77
N THR A 209 9.85 -3.10 4.51
CA THR A 209 10.59 -4.30 4.07
C THR A 209 11.84 -3.89 3.27
N PRO A 210 12.84 -4.77 3.08
CA PRO A 210 14.04 -4.46 2.29
C PRO A 210 13.80 -4.41 0.77
N LEU A 211 12.55 -4.58 0.30
CA LEU A 211 12.18 -4.75 -1.10
C LEU A 211 12.77 -3.67 -2.04
N LEU A 212 12.82 -2.43 -1.57
CA LEU A 212 13.21 -1.26 -2.37
C LEU A 212 14.55 -0.64 -1.95
N ASP A 213 15.30 -1.27 -1.04
CA ASP A 213 16.52 -0.68 -0.47
C ASP A 213 17.54 -0.36 -1.56
N VAL A 214 17.82 -1.33 -2.44
CA VAL A 214 18.78 -1.18 -3.55
C VAL A 214 18.39 -0.05 -4.53
N ALA A 215 17.09 0.27 -4.62
CA ALA A 215 16.61 1.34 -5.50
C ALA A 215 16.71 2.74 -4.89
N LEU A 216 16.98 2.86 -3.59
CA LEU A 216 16.98 4.15 -2.87
C LEU A 216 17.94 5.19 -3.49
N PRO A 217 19.20 4.88 -3.86
CA PRO A 217 20.10 5.87 -4.46
C PRO A 217 19.57 6.43 -5.79
N MET A 218 19.01 5.56 -6.64
CA MET A 218 18.38 5.97 -7.90
C MET A 218 17.13 6.81 -7.63
N LEU A 219 16.27 6.40 -6.69
CA LEU A 219 15.06 7.16 -6.35
C LEU A 219 15.38 8.53 -5.74
N ALA A 220 16.44 8.64 -4.94
CA ALA A 220 16.87 9.91 -4.35
C ALA A 220 17.34 10.92 -5.41
N SER A 221 17.95 10.44 -6.51
CA SER A 221 18.50 11.28 -7.57
C SER A 221 17.51 11.55 -8.71
N MET A 222 16.80 10.52 -9.17
CA MET A 222 16.09 10.55 -10.46
C MET A 222 14.56 10.64 -10.34
N ALA A 223 13.95 10.33 -9.19
CA ALA A 223 12.49 10.28 -9.11
C ALA A 223 11.86 11.62 -9.49
N ARG A 224 10.81 11.60 -10.33
CA ARG A 224 10.16 12.81 -10.82
C ARG A 224 9.53 13.62 -9.69
N GLN A 225 8.80 12.95 -8.80
CA GLN A 225 8.20 13.61 -7.64
C GLN A 225 9.26 13.94 -6.57
N ALA A 226 9.37 15.21 -6.21
CA ALA A 226 10.35 15.67 -5.22
C ALA A 226 10.16 15.02 -3.83
N SER A 227 8.92 14.65 -3.48
CA SER A 227 8.61 14.01 -2.19
C SER A 227 9.16 12.59 -2.11
N VAL A 228 9.21 11.88 -3.25
CA VAL A 228 9.86 10.56 -3.38
C VAL A 228 11.38 10.74 -3.21
N ARG A 229 12.00 11.67 -3.96
CA ARG A 229 13.44 11.97 -3.81
C ARG A 229 13.80 12.30 -2.36
N ALA A 230 13.06 13.22 -1.75
CA ALA A 230 13.28 13.63 -0.35
C ALA A 230 13.11 12.47 0.65
N THR A 231 12.18 11.55 0.40
CA THR A 231 11.97 10.39 1.27
C THR A 231 13.11 9.37 1.12
N ALA A 232 13.52 9.07 -0.12
CA ALA A 232 14.63 8.16 -0.37
C ALA A 232 15.95 8.73 0.19
N LEU A 233 16.23 10.02 -0.06
CA LEU A 233 17.37 10.72 0.53
C LEU A 233 17.34 10.67 2.06
N GLN A 234 16.16 10.84 2.67
CA GLN A 234 16.03 10.71 4.12
C GLN A 234 16.34 9.29 4.63
N VAL A 235 16.00 8.24 3.89
CA VAL A 235 16.37 6.89 4.33
C VAL A 235 17.88 6.68 4.24
N LEU A 236 18.52 7.13 3.16
CA LEU A 236 19.97 7.00 2.96
C LEU A 236 20.77 7.79 3.99
N LEU A 237 20.42 9.05 4.26
CA LEU A 237 21.18 9.91 5.18
C LEU A 237 21.11 9.48 6.65
N TRP A 238 19.97 8.90 7.06
CA TRP A 238 19.74 8.48 8.45
C TRP A 238 19.92 6.98 8.67
N GLY A 239 20.21 6.20 7.62
CA GLY A 239 20.38 4.74 7.68
C GLY A 239 19.14 3.99 8.16
N GLN A 240 17.95 4.58 8.02
CA GLN A 240 16.71 4.01 8.56
C GLN A 240 15.47 4.46 7.80
N ALA A 241 14.58 3.51 7.53
CA ALA A 241 13.22 3.78 7.09
C ALA A 241 12.33 4.05 8.31
N ARG A 242 11.47 5.08 8.25
CA ARG A 242 10.57 5.47 9.34
C ARG A 242 9.13 5.63 8.86
N TRP A 243 8.19 5.07 9.60
CA TRP A 243 6.76 5.16 9.31
C TRP A 243 5.94 5.37 10.59
N LYS A 244 4.73 5.88 10.42
CA LYS A 244 3.76 6.06 11.49
C LYS A 244 3.02 4.75 11.75
N THR A 245 2.88 4.38 13.03
CA THR A 245 2.10 3.21 13.49
C THR A 245 0.90 3.60 14.35
N GLY A 246 0.94 4.79 14.95
CA GLY A 246 -0.12 5.24 15.86
C GLY A 246 -0.05 6.72 16.19
N ILE A 247 -0.81 7.11 17.21
CA ILE A 247 -0.78 8.44 17.82
C ILE A 247 -0.61 8.23 19.32
N ARG A 248 0.41 8.85 19.90
CA ARG A 248 0.61 8.93 21.35
C ARG A 248 0.27 10.33 21.85
N GLN A 249 -0.10 10.45 23.12
CA GLN A 249 -0.26 11.76 23.75
C GLN A 249 1.09 12.21 24.31
N GLU A 250 1.56 13.40 23.91
CA GLU A 250 2.72 14.05 24.49
C GLU A 250 2.26 15.19 25.39
N TRP A 251 2.73 15.17 26.64
CA TRP A 251 2.57 16.28 27.56
C TRP A 251 3.30 17.51 27.02
N VAL A 252 2.55 18.58 26.77
CA VAL A 252 3.11 19.90 26.46
C VAL A 252 3.42 20.63 27.76
N ASN A 253 2.50 20.53 28.72
CA ASN A 253 2.69 21.04 30.07
C ASN A 253 1.95 20.15 31.07
N LYS A 254 2.71 19.45 31.92
CA LYS A 254 2.16 18.51 32.92
C LYS A 254 1.37 19.21 34.01
N SER A 255 1.79 20.39 34.48
CA SER A 255 1.11 21.09 35.58
C SER A 255 -0.20 21.74 35.14
N LEU A 256 -0.32 22.12 33.87
CA LEU A 256 -1.55 22.68 33.28
C LEU A 256 -2.48 21.64 32.65
N GLY A 257 -2.16 20.35 32.72
CA GLY A 257 -2.99 19.32 32.10
C GLY A 257 -2.95 19.29 30.57
N LEU A 258 -2.00 19.99 29.93
CA LEU A 258 -2.01 20.21 28.47
C LEU A 258 -1.27 19.12 27.71
N ASN A 259 -2.00 18.45 26.82
CA ASN A 259 -1.52 17.36 25.97
C ASN A 259 -1.68 17.70 24.50
N ARG A 260 -0.77 17.16 23.68
CA ARG A 260 -0.91 17.17 22.22
C ARG A 260 -0.78 15.76 21.65
N PRO A 261 -1.55 15.42 20.60
CA PRO A 261 -1.31 14.20 19.85
C PRO A 261 0.01 14.30 19.07
N ALA A 262 0.84 13.27 19.19
CA ALA A 262 2.10 13.12 18.46
C ALA A 262 2.12 11.78 17.72
N PRO A 263 2.69 11.70 16.51
CA PRO A 263 2.76 10.44 15.77
C PRO A 263 3.71 9.47 16.49
N GLU A 264 3.24 8.24 16.71
CA GLU A 264 4.11 7.13 17.09
C GLU A 264 4.82 6.63 15.84
N LEU A 265 6.15 6.52 15.91
CA LEU A 265 7.01 6.20 14.78
C LEU A 265 7.79 4.92 15.04
N THR A 266 7.70 3.98 14.11
CA THR A 266 8.55 2.79 14.06
C THR A 266 9.64 2.98 13.00
N ARG A 267 10.72 2.21 13.11
CA ARG A 267 11.88 2.27 12.23
C ARG A 267 12.40 0.88 11.86
N ARG A 268 13.00 0.80 10.68
CA ARG A 268 13.84 -0.33 10.22
C ARG A 268 15.19 0.23 9.78
N ASN A 269 16.27 -0.41 10.20
CA ASN A 269 17.61 -0.05 9.74
C ASN A 269 17.79 -0.41 8.26
N VAL A 270 18.47 0.46 7.53
CA VAL A 270 18.83 0.27 6.12
C VAL A 270 20.34 0.37 6.04
N THR A 271 20.97 -0.77 5.74
CA THR A 271 22.43 -0.86 5.63
C THR A 271 22.79 -0.84 4.15
N LEU A 272 23.09 0.34 3.64
CA LEU A 272 23.63 0.54 2.29
C LEU A 272 24.90 1.37 2.41
N PRO A 273 26.00 0.97 1.76
CA PRO A 273 27.19 1.79 1.71
C PRO A 273 26.88 3.04 0.89
N VAL A 274 26.92 4.21 1.53
CA VAL A 274 26.71 5.50 0.87
C VAL A 274 27.75 6.51 1.34
N ASP A 275 28.27 7.28 0.40
CA ASP A 275 29.00 8.50 0.72
C ASP A 275 28.00 9.58 1.13
N ARG A 276 27.90 9.80 2.44
CA ARG A 276 26.98 10.77 3.03
C ARG A 276 27.27 12.20 2.57
N ASN A 277 28.55 12.57 2.42
CA ASN A 277 28.93 13.92 2.01
C ASN A 277 28.57 14.16 0.54
N ALA A 278 28.85 13.19 -0.34
CA ALA A 278 28.44 13.25 -1.74
C ALA A 278 26.91 13.33 -1.90
N LEU A 279 26.14 12.58 -1.10
CA LEU A 279 24.68 12.64 -1.09
C LEU A 279 24.16 14.01 -0.68
N ILE A 280 24.71 14.60 0.40
CA ILE A 280 24.33 15.94 0.86
C ILE A 280 24.67 16.98 -0.22
N ALA A 281 25.90 16.97 -0.75
CA ALA A 281 26.35 17.91 -1.77
C ALA A 281 25.44 17.89 -3.01
N THR A 282 25.14 16.69 -3.53
CA THR A 282 24.24 16.50 -4.67
C THR A 282 22.83 17.02 -4.35
N ALA A 283 22.30 16.71 -3.17
CA ALA A 283 20.95 17.08 -2.80
C ALA A 283 20.77 18.59 -2.48
N LEU A 284 21.83 19.29 -2.09
CA LEU A 284 21.81 20.76 -1.94
C LEU A 284 21.67 21.49 -3.28
N LEU A 285 22.00 20.84 -4.40
CA LEU A 285 21.81 21.35 -5.75
C LEU A 285 20.46 20.93 -6.38
N ASP A 286 19.63 20.15 -5.67
CA ASP A 286 18.34 19.69 -6.19
C ASP A 286 17.43 20.86 -6.54
N ARG A 287 16.71 20.77 -7.65
CA ARG A 287 15.73 21.77 -8.10
C ARG A 287 14.64 22.08 -7.06
N SER A 288 14.27 21.12 -6.22
CA SER A 288 13.23 21.26 -5.20
C SER A 288 13.79 21.69 -3.85
N ALA A 289 13.26 22.80 -3.34
CA ALA A 289 13.56 23.27 -1.99
C ALA A 289 13.27 22.23 -0.89
N MET A 290 12.33 21.30 -1.13
CA MET A 290 12.03 20.23 -0.19
C MET A 290 13.20 19.24 -0.05
N VAL A 291 13.86 18.89 -1.16
CA VAL A 291 15.01 17.98 -1.16
C VAL A 291 16.22 18.68 -0.55
N ARG A 292 16.48 19.93 -0.95
CA ARG A 292 17.54 20.77 -0.35
C ARG A 292 17.38 20.90 1.16
N ARG A 293 16.15 21.12 1.64
CA ARG A 293 15.85 21.18 3.08
C ARG A 293 16.12 19.85 3.79
N THR A 294 15.86 18.71 3.16
CA THR A 294 16.20 17.39 3.72
C THR A 294 17.71 17.24 3.87
N ALA A 295 18.49 17.64 2.86
CA ALA A 295 19.95 17.65 2.90
C ALA A 295 20.49 18.57 4.01
N LEU A 296 19.97 19.80 4.12
CA LEU A 296 20.34 20.76 5.17
C LEU A 296 20.13 20.24 6.58
N ARG A 297 19.02 19.51 6.81
CA ARG A 297 18.77 18.88 8.10
C ARG A 297 19.84 17.86 8.46
N ALA A 298 20.32 17.09 7.49
CA ALA A 298 21.41 16.14 7.73
C ALA A 298 22.76 16.84 7.88
N LEU A 299 23.01 17.88 7.09
CA LEU A 299 24.21 18.73 7.17
C LEU A 299 24.35 19.35 8.56
N ALA A 300 23.26 19.82 9.17
CA ALA A 300 23.27 20.38 10.52
C ALA A 300 23.83 19.43 11.60
N TYR A 301 23.82 18.11 11.37
CA TYR A 301 24.42 17.13 12.27
C TYR A 301 25.88 16.80 11.98
N CYS A 302 26.39 17.10 10.78
CA CYS A 302 27.73 16.72 10.33
C CYS A 302 28.50 17.87 9.67
N TRP A 303 28.12 19.12 9.94
CA TRP A 303 28.64 20.28 9.23
C TRP A 303 30.15 20.48 9.44
N ARG A 304 30.70 20.06 10.59
CA ARG A 304 32.14 20.18 10.89
C ARG A 304 33.00 19.33 9.95
N ASP A 305 32.49 18.18 9.56
CA ASP A 305 33.19 17.20 8.72
C ASP A 305 32.74 17.30 7.25
N PHE A 306 31.93 18.31 6.91
CA PHE A 306 31.40 18.48 5.58
C PHE A 306 32.39 19.26 4.70
N PRO A 307 32.87 18.68 3.58
CA PRO A 307 33.77 19.36 2.67
C PRO A 307 33.06 20.57 2.05
N ASP A 308 33.82 21.62 1.74
CA ASP A 308 33.34 22.80 1.00
C ASP A 308 32.17 23.58 1.64
N LEU A 309 32.00 23.47 2.97
CA LEU A 309 30.94 24.20 3.68
C LEU A 309 31.04 25.72 3.44
N ALA A 310 32.27 26.27 3.42
CA ALA A 310 32.51 27.68 3.16
C ALA A 310 32.00 28.13 1.78
N THR A 311 32.09 27.25 0.78
CA THR A 311 31.64 27.51 -0.59
C THR A 311 30.13 27.40 -0.73
N ILE A 312 29.49 26.46 -0.02
CA ILE A 312 28.06 26.19 -0.20
C ILE A 312 27.15 27.15 0.59
N VAL A 313 27.60 27.66 1.75
CA VAL A 313 26.77 28.53 2.60
C VAL A 313 26.31 29.80 1.86
N PRO A 314 27.17 30.57 1.15
CA PRO A 314 26.72 31.73 0.38
C PRO A 314 25.67 31.39 -0.67
N VAL A 315 25.81 30.25 -1.36
CA VAL A 315 24.83 29.77 -2.36
C VAL A 315 23.47 29.51 -1.71
N LEU A 316 23.46 28.92 -0.52
CA LEU A 316 22.23 28.61 0.23
C LEU A 316 21.54 29.85 0.80
N GLU A 317 22.30 30.92 1.09
CA GLU A 317 21.72 32.21 1.49
C GLU A 317 21.07 32.97 0.34
N ALA A 318 21.57 32.78 -0.87
CA ALA A 318 20.94 33.28 -2.08
C ALA A 318 19.77 32.40 -2.58
N ASP A 319 19.45 31.30 -1.88
CA ASP A 319 18.41 30.36 -2.32
C ASP A 319 17.04 31.03 -2.42
N ARG A 320 16.25 30.68 -3.44
CA ARG A 320 14.89 31.20 -3.66
C ARG A 320 13.95 30.89 -2.50
N SER A 321 14.14 29.78 -1.80
CA SER A 321 13.29 29.34 -0.69
C SER A 321 13.67 30.02 0.62
N PRO A 322 12.74 30.73 1.29
CA PRO A 322 12.99 31.32 2.60
C PRO A 322 13.39 30.28 3.66
N THR A 323 12.89 29.05 3.56
CA THR A 323 13.24 27.99 4.51
C THR A 323 14.69 27.53 4.33
N VAL A 324 15.19 27.46 3.10
CA VAL A 324 16.59 27.11 2.83
C VAL A 324 17.51 28.21 3.36
N ARG A 325 17.19 29.49 3.07
CA ARG A 325 17.95 30.64 3.60
C ARG A 325 18.01 30.66 5.13
N ARG A 326 16.91 30.35 5.82
CA ARG A 326 16.89 30.23 7.29
C ARG A 326 17.84 29.15 7.82
N TRP A 327 17.91 27.99 7.16
CA TRP A 327 18.87 26.94 7.52
C TRP A 327 20.31 27.37 7.26
N ALA A 328 20.59 28.09 6.18
CA ALA A 328 21.91 28.64 5.90
C ALA A 328 22.37 29.60 7.00
N GLY A 329 21.50 30.52 7.42
CA GLY A 329 21.78 31.43 8.53
C GLY A 329 22.04 30.70 9.86
N TYR A 330 21.31 29.62 10.14
CA TYR A 330 21.59 28.75 11.29
C TYR A 330 23.00 28.13 11.21
N LEU A 331 23.39 27.58 10.06
CA LEU A 331 24.73 27.00 9.87
C LEU A 331 25.83 28.04 10.06
N ARG A 332 25.67 29.26 9.53
CA ARG A 332 26.61 30.36 9.75
C ARG A 332 26.76 30.73 11.23
N GLN A 333 25.65 30.81 11.96
CA GLN A 333 25.68 31.06 13.40
C GLN A 333 26.42 29.96 14.17
N GLN A 334 26.25 28.69 13.77
CA GLN A 334 26.98 27.58 14.36
C GLN A 334 28.49 27.66 14.08
N GLN A 335 28.89 28.06 12.87
CA GLN A 335 30.31 28.28 12.53
C GLN A 335 30.93 29.39 13.39
N ALA A 336 30.27 30.55 13.49
CA ALA A 336 30.76 31.68 14.28
C ALA A 336 30.92 31.34 15.77
N ARG A 337 30.02 30.51 16.32
CA ARG A 337 30.08 30.04 17.72
C ARG A 337 31.14 28.98 18.00
N ALA A 338 31.70 28.34 16.97
CA ALA A 338 32.73 27.31 17.14
C ALA A 338 34.16 27.87 16.98
N ILE A 339 34.29 29.08 16.44
CA ILE A 339 35.57 29.80 16.25
C ILE A 339 35.87 30.69 17.47
N ASN A 340 34.84 31.08 18.22
CA ASN A 340 34.93 31.76 19.52
C ASN A 340 34.92 30.75 20.67
#